data_AF-A0A1Y5III1-F1
#
_entry.id   AF-A0A1Y5III1-F1
#
_cell.length_a   1.000
_cell.length_b   1.000
_cell.length_c   1.000
_cell.angle_alpha   90.00
_cell.angle_beta   90.00
_cell.angle_gamma   90.00
#
_symmetry.space_group_name_H-M   'P 1'
#
loop_
_entity.id
_entity.type
_entity.pdbx_description
1 polymer ?
#
loop_
_entity_poly.entity_id
_entity_poly.type
_entity_poly.pdbx_seq_one_letter_code
_entity_poly.pdbx_strand_id
1 'polypeptide(L)'
;MAKALKPAEPDHQVLTLVNERFMVPETLFHPSDIGARQCGVTELVTQAVENDDLCDAQRALCYLDVFVTGGCSLFPNFMERFERDLRPLISESYVIRVRRAKDPILAACLGGVDLARDRKFFEENAITKEEYLANKASIREAHQSLEFHPSVRTGRLRAYAREPTKFDANRIKAECMKLTPTNEREIERASE
;
A
#
# COMPACT_ATOMS: atom_id res chain seq x y z
N MET A 1 17.72 -13.94 -25.85
CA MET A 1 17.78 -15.13 -26.72
C MET A 1 16.54 -15.96 -26.41
N ALA A 2 15.54 -15.99 -27.30
CA ALA A 2 14.32 -16.78 -27.10
C ALA A 2 14.68 -18.28 -27.15
N LYS A 3 14.33 -19.01 -26.09
CA LYS A 3 14.55 -20.47 -26.02
C LYS A 3 13.65 -21.12 -27.07
N ALA A 4 14.24 -21.74 -28.09
CA ALA A 4 13.50 -22.45 -29.13
C ALA A 4 12.57 -23.49 -28.49
N LEU A 5 11.28 -23.39 -28.79
CA LEU A 5 10.26 -24.32 -28.30
C LEU A 5 10.52 -25.70 -28.93
N LYS A 6 10.57 -26.75 -28.12
CA LYS A 6 10.65 -28.14 -28.64
C LYS A 6 9.44 -28.41 -29.56
N PRO A 7 9.62 -29.15 -30.66
CA PRO A 7 8.49 -29.55 -31.51
C PRO A 7 7.46 -30.31 -30.66
N ALA A 8 6.18 -30.02 -30.89
CA ALA A 8 5.06 -30.51 -30.09
C ALA A 8 4.97 -32.04 -30.13
N GLU A 9 4.89 -32.66 -28.94
CA GLU A 9 4.30 -34.00 -28.78
C GLU A 9 2.84 -33.94 -29.26
N PRO A 10 2.32 -34.97 -29.95
CA PRO A 10 1.04 -34.94 -30.67
C PRO A 10 -0.21 -34.67 -29.81
N ASP A 11 -0.09 -34.74 -28.47
CA ASP A 11 -1.21 -34.54 -27.53
C ASP A 11 -1.24 -33.15 -26.86
N HIS A 12 -0.37 -32.21 -27.23
CA HIS A 12 -0.33 -30.87 -26.61
C HIS A 12 -0.86 -29.74 -27.51
N GLN A 13 -1.92 -29.06 -27.05
CA GLN A 13 -2.39 -27.82 -27.66
C GLN A 13 -1.46 -26.65 -27.30
N VAL A 14 -0.92 -25.96 -28.31
CA VAL A 14 -0.04 -24.79 -28.13
C VAL A 14 -0.83 -23.50 -28.35
N LEU A 15 -0.84 -22.60 -27.37
CA LEU A 15 -1.42 -21.26 -27.46
C LEU A 15 -0.31 -20.21 -27.52
N THR A 16 -0.22 -19.50 -28.64
CA THR A 16 0.74 -18.41 -28.82
C THR A 16 0.16 -17.11 -28.29
N LEU A 17 0.84 -16.50 -27.31
CA LEU A 17 0.47 -15.20 -26.73
C LEU A 17 1.42 -14.12 -27.22
N VAL A 18 0.88 -13.01 -27.71
CA VAL A 18 1.65 -11.87 -28.21
C VAL A 18 1.27 -10.62 -27.42
N ASN A 19 0.11 -10.03 -27.72
CA ASN A 19 -0.31 -8.77 -27.13
C ASN A 19 -0.87 -8.94 -25.72
N GLU A 20 -1.45 -10.10 -25.43
CA GLU A 20 -2.09 -10.44 -24.16
C GLU A 20 -1.12 -10.30 -22.98
N ARG A 21 0.17 -10.51 -23.23
CA ARG A 21 1.22 -10.47 -22.21
C ARG A 21 1.43 -9.09 -21.59
N PHE A 22 1.11 -8.02 -22.31
CA PHE A 22 1.21 -6.64 -21.82
C PHE A 22 -0.15 -5.96 -21.70
N MET A 23 -1.11 -6.27 -22.59
CA MET A 23 -2.46 -5.72 -22.52
C MET A 23 -3.17 -6.06 -21.20
N VAL A 24 -2.99 -7.28 -20.67
CA VAL A 24 -3.68 -7.68 -19.43
C VAL A 24 -3.16 -6.88 -18.22
N PRO A 25 -1.85 -6.81 -17.93
CA PRO A 25 -1.33 -5.93 -16.88
C PRO A 25 -1.63 -4.44 -17.09
N GLU A 26 -1.73 -3.98 -18.34
CA GLU A 26 -2.01 -2.57 -18.67
C GLU A 26 -3.36 -2.10 -18.12
N THR A 27 -4.33 -3.01 -17.95
CA THR A 27 -5.65 -2.71 -17.38
C THR A 27 -5.60 -2.14 -15.96
N LEU A 28 -4.49 -2.33 -15.22
CA LEU A 28 -4.27 -1.70 -13.91
C LEU A 28 -4.00 -0.20 -14.01
N PHE A 29 -3.43 0.25 -15.13
CA PHE A 29 -3.11 1.65 -15.39
C PHE A 29 -4.17 2.31 -16.27
N HIS A 30 -4.72 1.56 -17.23
CA HIS A 30 -5.74 2.01 -18.18
C HIS A 30 -6.95 1.04 -18.20
N PRO A 31 -7.79 1.04 -17.15
CA PRO A 31 -8.99 0.21 -17.10
C PRO A 31 -10.02 0.57 -18.19
N SER A 32 -9.92 1.76 -18.79
CA SER A 32 -10.73 2.19 -19.93
C SER A 32 -10.59 1.28 -21.15
N ASP A 33 -9.45 0.60 -21.32
CA ASP A 33 -9.18 -0.26 -22.48
C ASP A 33 -10.10 -1.48 -22.53
N ILE A 34 -10.63 -1.91 -21.38
CA ILE A 34 -11.63 -2.97 -21.27
C ILE A 34 -13.06 -2.42 -21.07
N GLY A 35 -13.25 -1.11 -21.25
CA GLY A 35 -14.54 -0.44 -21.04
C GLY A 35 -14.92 -0.22 -19.57
N ALA A 36 -14.00 -0.45 -18.62
CA ALA A 36 -14.25 -0.16 -17.21
C ALA A 36 -14.10 1.34 -16.94
N ARG A 37 -15.14 1.96 -16.38
CA ARG A 37 -15.16 3.39 -16.01
C ARG A 37 -14.56 3.60 -14.62
N GLN A 38 -13.30 3.25 -14.45
CA GLN A 38 -12.54 3.38 -13.20
C GLN A 38 -11.25 4.16 -13.48
N CYS A 39 -10.62 4.70 -12.44
CA CYS A 39 -9.30 5.31 -12.55
C CYS A 39 -8.21 4.24 -12.53
N GLY A 40 -7.08 4.54 -13.17
CA GLY A 40 -5.87 3.74 -13.06
C GLY A 40 -5.31 3.75 -11.64
N VAL A 41 -4.42 2.81 -11.33
CA VAL A 41 -3.85 2.70 -9.97
C VAL A 41 -3.10 3.97 -9.52
N THR A 42 -2.40 4.65 -10.43
CA THR A 42 -1.66 5.89 -10.13
C THR A 42 -2.58 7.09 -9.92
N GLU A 43 -3.63 7.19 -10.73
CA GLU A 43 -4.69 8.19 -10.56
C GLU A 43 -5.44 7.97 -9.25
N LEU A 44 -5.75 6.71 -8.90
CA LEU A 44 -6.43 6.35 -7.67
C LEU A 44 -5.58 6.74 -6.43
N VAL A 45 -4.27 6.49 -6.46
CA VAL A 45 -3.35 6.94 -5.39
C VAL A 45 -3.39 8.46 -5.25
N THR A 46 -3.32 9.18 -6.37
CA THR A 46 -3.35 10.65 -6.35
C THR A 46 -4.69 11.16 -5.81
N GLN A 47 -5.82 10.60 -6.24
CA GLN A 47 -7.15 10.95 -5.74
C GLN A 47 -7.29 10.66 -4.23
N ALA A 48 -6.69 9.58 -3.73
CA ALA A 48 -6.72 9.25 -2.31
C ALA A 48 -5.91 10.24 -1.46
N VAL A 49 -4.76 10.72 -1.95
CA VAL A 49 -3.86 11.61 -1.20
C VAL A 49 -4.24 13.09 -1.38
N GLU A 50 -4.74 13.50 -2.54
CA GLU A 50 -5.19 14.87 -2.81
C GLU A 50 -6.58 15.17 -2.22
N ASN A 51 -7.14 14.27 -1.39
CA ASN A 51 -8.37 14.55 -0.66
C ASN A 51 -8.23 15.82 0.22
N ASP A 52 -9.32 16.58 0.35
CA ASP A 52 -9.41 17.85 1.07
C ASP A 52 -9.17 17.70 2.59
N ASP A 53 -9.34 16.50 3.12
CA ASP A 53 -9.11 16.18 4.54
C ASP A 53 -7.62 16.20 4.95
N LEU A 54 -6.70 16.09 3.98
CA LEU A 54 -5.25 16.06 4.24
C LEU A 54 -4.64 17.44 4.01
N CYS A 55 -3.90 17.95 4.99
CA CYS A 55 -3.12 19.16 4.78
C CYS A 55 -1.87 18.90 3.93
N ASP A 56 -1.31 19.95 3.33
CA ASP A 56 -0.17 19.90 2.40
C ASP A 56 0.99 19.00 2.87
N ALA A 57 1.40 19.13 4.13
CA ALA A 57 2.52 18.35 4.61
C ALA A 57 2.15 16.93 5.09
N GLN A 58 0.87 16.58 5.26
CA GLN A 58 0.43 15.17 5.29
C GLN A 58 0.52 14.55 3.90
N ARG A 59 0.13 15.29 2.85
CA ARG A 59 0.28 14.82 1.46
C ARG A 59 1.74 14.57 1.12
N ALA A 60 2.62 15.51 1.49
CA ALA A 60 4.06 15.36 1.34
C ALA A 60 4.60 14.09 2.04
N LEU A 61 4.10 13.77 3.25
CA LEU A 61 4.45 12.54 3.97
C LEU A 61 3.98 11.28 3.24
N CYS A 62 2.75 11.28 2.72
CA CYS A 62 2.20 10.14 1.99
C CYS A 62 3.02 9.83 0.72
N TYR A 63 3.46 10.85 -0.01
CA TYR A 63 4.28 10.67 -1.21
C TYR A 63 5.75 10.36 -0.90
N LEU A 64 6.26 10.79 0.25
CA LEU A 64 7.65 10.56 0.65
C LEU A 64 8.01 9.08 0.68
N ASP A 65 7.06 8.19 0.97
CA ASP A 65 7.34 6.75 1.03
C ASP A 65 6.12 5.90 0.62
N VAL A 66 6.02 5.64 -0.68
CA VAL A 66 4.96 4.80 -1.24
C VAL A 66 5.42 3.34 -1.21
N PHE A 67 4.82 2.56 -0.32
CA PHE A 67 5.13 1.15 -0.14
C PHE A 67 4.16 0.24 -0.91
N VAL A 68 4.65 -0.42 -1.95
CA VAL A 68 3.86 -1.29 -2.83
C VAL A 68 3.87 -2.73 -2.33
N THR A 69 2.66 -3.29 -2.18
CA THR A 69 2.43 -4.69 -1.77
C THR A 69 1.46 -5.40 -2.72
N GLY A 70 1.32 -6.72 -2.58
CA GLY A 70 0.41 -7.54 -3.39
C GLY A 70 1.05 -8.20 -4.62
N GLY A 71 0.41 -9.24 -5.14
CA GLY A 71 0.95 -10.07 -6.23
C GLY A 71 1.13 -9.34 -7.56
N CYS A 72 0.26 -8.38 -7.90
CA CYS A 72 0.35 -7.62 -9.14
C CYS A 72 1.62 -6.76 -9.24
N SER A 73 2.23 -6.40 -8.10
CA SER A 73 3.51 -5.67 -8.07
C SER A 73 4.72 -6.50 -8.57
N LEU A 74 4.52 -7.79 -8.81
CA LEU A 74 5.53 -8.69 -9.38
C LEU A 74 5.53 -8.68 -10.92
N PHE A 75 4.64 -7.94 -11.57
CA PHE A 75 4.74 -7.76 -13.02
C PHE A 75 6.09 -7.12 -13.38
N PRO A 76 6.72 -7.56 -14.49
CA PRO A 76 7.97 -6.97 -14.95
C PRO A 76 7.81 -5.46 -15.18
N ASN A 77 8.78 -4.68 -14.70
CA ASN A 77 8.82 -3.22 -14.81
C ASN A 77 7.64 -2.47 -14.15
N PHE A 78 6.90 -3.12 -13.23
CA PHE A 78 5.75 -2.48 -12.57
C PHE A 78 6.14 -1.25 -11.76
N MET A 79 7.27 -1.31 -11.04
CA MET A 79 7.68 -0.23 -10.14
C MET A 79 8.11 1.02 -10.92
N GLU A 80 8.91 0.80 -11.95
CA GLU A 80 9.39 1.84 -12.87
C GLU A 80 8.22 2.48 -13.62
N ARG A 81 7.27 1.65 -14.07
CA ARG A 81 6.03 2.11 -14.69
C ARG A 81 5.20 2.96 -13.73
N PHE A 82 5.00 2.47 -12.51
CA PHE A 82 4.18 3.12 -11.50
C PHE A 82 4.76 4.48 -11.11
N GLU A 83 6.06 4.55 -10.85
CA GLU A 83 6.73 5.81 -10.50
C GLU A 83 6.68 6.83 -11.65
N ARG A 84 6.94 6.38 -12.88
CA ARG A 84 6.88 7.23 -14.08
C ARG A 84 5.50 7.84 -14.29
N ASP A 85 4.44 7.05 -14.13
CA ASP A 85 3.07 7.49 -14.36
C ASP A 85 2.53 8.29 -13.16
N LEU A 86 3.03 8.05 -11.95
CA LEU A 86 2.65 8.79 -10.75
C LEU A 86 3.29 10.19 -10.69
N ARG A 87 4.57 10.31 -11.10
CA ARG A 87 5.30 11.58 -11.04
C ARG A 87 4.59 12.80 -11.66
N PRO A 88 3.98 12.73 -12.87
CA PRO A 88 3.31 13.88 -13.48
C PRO A 88 1.98 14.25 -12.81
N LEU A 89 1.40 13.36 -11.99
CA LEU A 89 0.15 13.62 -11.27
C LEU A 89 0.37 14.40 -9.98
N ILE A 90 1.60 14.46 -9.50
CA ILE A 90 1.97 15.02 -8.19
C ILE A 90 2.76 16.32 -8.37
N SER A 91 2.55 17.29 -7.47
CA SER A 91 3.35 18.52 -7.42
C SER A 91 4.86 18.26 -7.47
N GLU A 92 5.59 19.12 -8.17
CA GLU A 92 7.04 18.99 -8.29
C GLU A 92 7.77 19.14 -6.94
N SER A 93 7.16 19.83 -5.98
CA SER A 93 7.71 20.12 -4.65
C SER A 93 7.81 18.89 -3.74
N TYR A 94 7.06 17.83 -4.01
CA TYR A 94 7.09 16.62 -3.20
C TYR A 94 8.20 15.67 -3.66
N VAL A 95 8.95 15.15 -2.70
CA VAL A 95 9.91 14.07 -2.92
C VAL A 95 9.13 12.76 -2.92
N ILE A 96 9.30 11.96 -3.97
CA ILE A 96 8.62 10.66 -4.11
C ILE A 96 9.66 9.55 -3.92
N ARG A 97 9.32 8.54 -3.11
CA ARG A 97 10.09 7.31 -3.01
C ARG A 97 9.15 6.12 -3.12
N VAL A 98 9.26 5.36 -4.20
CA VAL A 98 8.46 4.15 -4.39
C VAL A 98 9.32 2.94 -4.05
N ARG A 99 8.85 2.09 -3.12
CA ARG A 99 9.55 0.87 -2.72
C ARG A 99 8.58 -0.29 -2.68
N ARG A 100 9.04 -1.47 -3.07
CA ARG A 100 8.28 -2.71 -2.97
C ARG A 100 8.67 -3.48 -1.71
N ALA A 101 7.71 -4.17 -1.11
CA ALA A 101 8.02 -5.19 -0.11
C ALA A 101 8.99 -6.25 -0.66
N LYS A 102 9.84 -6.82 0.21
CA LYS A 102 10.72 -7.94 -0.13
C LYS A 102 9.92 -9.13 -0.67
N ASP A 103 8.85 -9.49 0.06
CA ASP A 103 7.90 -10.54 -0.30
C ASP A 103 6.49 -9.95 -0.40
N PRO A 104 6.10 -9.35 -1.56
CA PRO A 104 4.87 -8.56 -1.66
C PRO A 104 3.59 -9.39 -1.53
N ILE A 105 3.63 -10.68 -1.82
CA ILE A 105 2.50 -11.60 -1.62
C ILE A 105 2.26 -11.86 -0.12
N LEU A 106 3.34 -12.01 0.65
CA LEU A 106 3.26 -12.34 2.07
C LEU A 106 3.21 -11.11 2.97
N ALA A 107 3.52 -9.92 2.45
CA ALA A 107 3.64 -8.68 3.22
C ALA A 107 2.45 -8.42 4.15
N ALA A 108 1.21 -8.61 3.68
CA ALA A 108 0.01 -8.42 4.50
C ALA A 108 -0.07 -9.43 5.65
N CYS A 109 0.25 -10.70 5.39
CA CYS A 109 0.23 -11.75 6.41
C CYS A 109 1.36 -11.55 7.43
N LEU A 110 2.58 -11.25 6.97
CA LEU A 110 3.72 -10.95 7.83
C LEU A 110 3.45 -9.75 8.73
N GLY A 111 2.85 -8.68 8.19
CA GLY A 111 2.41 -7.54 8.99
C GLY A 111 1.41 -7.92 10.07
N GLY A 112 0.46 -8.81 9.76
CA GLY A 112 -0.47 -9.35 10.75
C GLY A 112 0.20 -10.21 11.83
N VAL A 113 1.19 -11.02 11.46
CA VAL A 113 1.99 -11.80 12.42
C VAL A 113 2.79 -10.89 13.34
N ASP A 114 3.43 -9.86 12.79
CA ASP A 114 4.21 -8.91 13.59
C ASP A 114 3.33 -8.08 14.53
N LEU A 115 2.14 -7.69 14.08
CA LEU A 115 1.13 -7.03 14.93
C LEU A 115 0.66 -7.94 16.07
N ALA A 116 0.43 -9.23 15.79
CA ALA A 116 0.00 -10.20 16.80
C ALA A 116 1.13 -10.59 17.78
N ARG A 117 2.39 -10.46 17.36
CA ARG A 117 3.56 -10.69 18.22
C ARG A 117 3.75 -9.59 19.26
N ASP A 118 3.32 -8.37 18.98
CA ASP A 118 3.25 -7.32 20.00
C ASP A 118 2.11 -7.64 20.97
N ARG A 119 2.47 -8.35 22.04
CA ARG A 119 1.53 -8.79 23.07
C ARG A 119 0.79 -7.64 23.71
N LYS A 120 1.45 -6.49 23.93
CA LYS A 120 0.82 -5.33 24.56
C LYS A 120 -0.23 -4.75 23.62
N PHE A 121 0.13 -4.53 22.37
CA PHE A 121 -0.81 -4.06 21.36
C PHE A 121 -1.98 -5.04 21.19
N PHE A 122 -1.70 -6.35 21.15
CA PHE A 122 -2.72 -7.38 20.98
C PHE A 122 -3.69 -7.42 22.16
N GLU A 123 -3.23 -7.44 23.41
CA GLU A 123 -4.09 -7.49 24.60
C GLU A 123 -4.94 -6.21 24.75
N GLU A 124 -4.42 -5.06 24.33
CA GLU A 124 -5.14 -3.77 24.37
C GLU A 124 -6.23 -3.65 23.28
N ASN A 125 -6.07 -4.32 22.13
CA ASN A 125 -6.93 -4.15 20.95
C ASN A 125 -7.76 -5.38 20.57
N ALA A 126 -7.44 -6.57 21.10
CA ALA A 126 -8.21 -7.77 20.85
C ALA A 126 -9.56 -7.72 21.58
N ILE A 127 -10.59 -8.29 20.94
CA ILE A 127 -11.94 -8.41 21.49
C ILE A 127 -12.09 -9.80 22.09
N THR A 128 -12.44 -9.90 23.37
CA THR A 128 -12.69 -11.20 24.01
C THR A 128 -14.02 -11.80 23.58
N LYS A 129 -14.21 -13.10 23.81
CA LYS A 129 -15.48 -13.77 23.51
C LYS A 129 -16.63 -13.17 24.32
N GLU A 130 -16.39 -12.84 25.58
CA GLU A 130 -17.36 -12.25 26.49
C GLU A 130 -17.78 -10.85 26.00
N GLU A 131 -16.80 -10.02 25.61
CA GLU A 131 -17.04 -8.69 25.05
C GLU A 131 -17.83 -8.76 23.74
N TYR A 132 -17.49 -9.71 22.86
CA TYR A 132 -18.21 -9.92 21.61
C TYR A 132 -19.66 -10.34 21.83
N LEU A 133 -19.90 -11.26 22.76
CA LEU A 133 -21.26 -11.73 23.05
C LEU A 133 -22.13 -10.62 23.67
N ALA A 134 -21.56 -9.75 24.49
CA ALA A 134 -22.26 -8.62 25.08
C ALA A 134 -22.61 -7.52 24.05
N ASN A 135 -21.72 -7.27 23.06
CA ASN A 135 -21.83 -6.11 22.16
C ASN A 135 -21.92 -6.48 20.66
N LYS A 136 -22.42 -7.67 20.34
CA LYS A 136 -22.39 -8.28 19.01
C LYS A 136 -22.87 -7.37 17.87
N ALA A 137 -24.00 -6.70 18.04
CA ALA A 137 -24.61 -5.84 17.01
C ALA A 137 -23.71 -4.63 16.69
N SER A 138 -23.27 -3.92 17.73
CA SER A 138 -22.37 -2.78 17.61
C SER A 138 -21.04 -3.16 16.96
N ILE A 139 -20.44 -4.28 17.36
CA ILE A 139 -19.18 -4.75 16.77
C ILE A 139 -19.37 -5.07 15.28
N ARG A 140 -20.47 -5.72 14.90
CA ARG A 140 -20.76 -6.04 13.50
C ARG A 140 -20.94 -4.79 12.64
N GLU A 141 -21.69 -3.81 13.14
CA GLU A 141 -21.90 -2.53 12.46
C GLU A 141 -20.58 -1.77 12.28
N ALA A 142 -19.72 -1.76 13.31
CA ALA A 142 -18.39 -1.14 13.24
C ALA A 142 -17.50 -1.76 12.17
N HIS A 143 -17.51 -3.10 12.04
CA HIS A 143 -16.76 -3.80 11.01
C HIS A 143 -17.32 -3.52 9.61
N GLN A 144 -18.64 -3.38 9.48
CA GLN A 144 -19.31 -3.13 8.20
C GLN A 144 -19.14 -1.69 7.70
N SER A 145 -19.09 -0.70 8.59
CA SER A 145 -18.87 0.70 8.20
C SER A 145 -17.42 1.01 7.85
N LEU A 146 -16.48 0.07 8.03
CA LEU A 146 -15.03 0.29 7.93
C LEU A 146 -14.52 1.40 8.88
N GLU A 147 -15.36 1.91 9.78
CA GLU A 147 -14.99 2.74 10.93
C GLU A 147 -14.46 1.86 12.07
N PHE A 148 -13.73 0.80 11.72
CA PHE A 148 -13.17 -0.09 12.72
C PHE A 148 -11.88 0.50 13.26
N HIS A 149 -12.01 1.30 14.31
CA HIS A 149 -10.93 1.55 15.24
C HIS A 149 -11.17 0.68 16.49
N PRO A 150 -10.46 -0.45 16.68
CA PRO A 150 -10.74 -1.44 17.72
C PRO A 150 -10.80 -0.85 19.15
N SER A 151 -10.09 0.25 19.35
CA SER A 151 -9.95 0.91 20.64
C SER A 151 -10.98 1.99 20.97
N VAL A 152 -11.81 2.42 20.01
CA VAL A 152 -12.86 3.43 20.22
C VAL A 152 -14.08 2.81 20.89
N ARG A 153 -14.36 1.54 20.61
CA ARG A 153 -15.59 0.87 21.09
C ARG A 153 -15.42 0.02 22.36
N THR A 154 -14.21 -0.43 22.70
CA THR A 154 -13.93 -1.16 23.96
C THR A 154 -13.70 -0.24 25.16
N GLY A 155 -13.68 1.08 24.96
CA GLY A 155 -13.42 2.08 26.01
C GLY A 155 -11.97 2.11 26.52
N ARG A 156 -11.05 1.37 25.86
CA ARG A 156 -9.66 1.21 26.31
C ARG A 156 -8.69 2.27 25.79
N LEU A 157 -9.03 3.10 24.81
CA LEU A 157 -8.20 4.26 24.43
C LEU A 157 -8.78 5.61 24.85
N ARG A 158 -8.37 6.05 26.04
CA ARG A 158 -8.36 7.46 26.44
C ARG A 158 -7.26 8.29 25.74
N ALA A 159 -6.40 7.69 24.91
CA ALA A 159 -5.14 8.30 24.47
C ALA A 159 -4.99 8.56 22.96
N TYR A 160 -5.84 7.98 22.10
CA TYR A 160 -5.78 8.22 20.64
C TYR A 160 -6.93 9.04 20.07
N ALA A 161 -7.95 9.35 20.86
CA ALA A 161 -8.69 10.61 20.72
C ALA A 161 -7.81 11.76 21.26
N ARG A 162 -6.55 11.85 20.81
CA ARG A 162 -5.93 13.15 20.76
C ARG A 162 -6.76 13.90 19.73
N GLU A 163 -7.41 14.99 20.16
CA GLU A 163 -7.74 16.09 19.25
C GLU A 163 -6.65 16.16 18.19
N PRO A 164 -6.99 16.22 16.88
CA PRO A 164 -6.02 16.12 15.79
C PRO A 164 -4.82 16.97 16.20
N THR A 165 -3.73 16.30 16.62
CA THR A 165 -2.64 17.01 17.28
C THR A 165 -2.21 18.04 16.27
N LYS A 166 -2.37 19.33 16.60
CA LYS A 166 -2.11 20.45 15.71
C LYS A 166 -0.91 20.09 14.85
N PHE A 167 -1.19 19.91 13.56
CA PHE A 167 -0.24 19.41 12.61
C PHE A 167 1.04 20.28 12.68
N ASP A 168 2.12 19.73 13.25
CA ASP A 168 3.39 20.44 13.38
C ASP A 168 4.25 20.14 12.16
N ALA A 169 4.08 20.98 11.14
CA ALA A 169 4.79 20.90 9.87
C ALA A 169 6.31 20.84 10.04
N ASN A 170 6.86 21.48 11.09
CA ASN A 170 8.29 21.55 11.33
C ASN A 170 8.84 20.24 11.90
N ARG A 171 8.11 19.63 12.85
CA ARG A 171 8.45 18.31 13.38
C ARG A 171 8.41 17.24 12.28
N ILE A 172 7.40 17.27 11.43
CA ILE A 172 7.25 16.33 10.33
C ILE A 172 8.34 16.54 9.28
N LYS A 173 8.63 17.78 8.87
CA LYS A 173 9.79 18.06 8.00
C LYS A 173 11.10 17.49 8.58
N ALA A 174 11.29 17.62 9.89
CA ALA A 174 12.47 17.09 10.57
C ALA A 174 12.49 15.54 10.63
N GLU A 175 11.34 14.87 10.78
CA GLU A 175 11.25 13.41 10.69
C GLU A 175 11.42 12.90 9.24
N CYS A 176 10.83 13.59 8.25
CA CYS A 176 11.06 13.33 6.83
C CYS A 176 12.54 13.42 6.47
N MET A 177 13.25 14.46 6.94
CA MET A 177 14.69 14.65 6.71
C MET A 177 15.55 13.59 7.40
N LYS A 178 15.07 12.92 8.45
CA LYS A 178 15.77 11.78 9.07
C LYS A 178 15.54 10.47 8.31
N LEU A 179 14.40 10.36 7.62
CA LEU A 179 14.04 9.18 6.80
C LEU A 179 14.58 9.27 5.37
N THR A 180 15.04 10.44 4.93
CA THR A 180 15.89 10.59 3.75
C THR A 180 17.32 10.15 4.13
N PRO A 181 17.85 9.05 3.58
CA PRO A 181 19.24 8.69 3.81
C PRO A 181 20.10 9.81 3.25
N THR A 182 20.77 10.56 4.14
CA THR A 182 21.58 11.72 3.76
C THR A 182 22.92 11.31 3.15
N ASN A 183 23.22 10.03 3.02
CA ASN A 183 24.48 9.56 2.46
C ASN A 183 24.24 8.32 1.59
N GLU A 184 24.62 8.43 0.31
CA GLU A 184 24.73 7.33 -0.67
C GLU A 184 25.55 6.12 -0.15
N ARG A 185 26.31 6.31 0.95
CA ARG A 185 27.19 5.31 1.58
C ARG A 185 26.50 4.23 2.42
N GLU A 186 25.23 4.36 2.79
CA GLU A 186 24.52 3.33 3.58
C GLU A 186 23.79 2.30 2.72
N ILE A 187 23.51 2.62 1.46
CA ILE A 187 22.89 1.68 0.51
C ILE A 187 23.89 0.58 0.12
N GLU A 188 25.18 0.88 0.01
CA GLU A 188 26.23 -0.11 -0.29
C GLU A 188 26.46 -1.13 0.84
N ARG A 189 26.20 -0.78 2.11
CA ARG A 189 26.40 -1.70 3.25
C ARG A 189 25.22 -2.64 3.52
N ALA A 190 24.04 -2.35 2.99
CA ALA A 190 22.88 -3.23 3.12
C ALA A 190 22.82 -4.30 2.01
N SER A 191 23.77 -4.26 1.07
CA SER A 191 23.91 -5.19 -0.05
C SER A 191 25.09 -6.18 0.07
N GLU A 192 25.80 -6.21 1.20
CA GLU A 192 26.75 -7.26 1.59
C GLU A 192 26.09 -8.24 2.58
#